data_AF-A0A0B5ASC6-F1
#
_entry.id   AF-A0A0B5ASC6-F1
#
_cell.length_a   1.000
_cell.length_b   1.000
_cell.length_c   1.000
_cell.angle_alpha   90.00
_cell.angle_beta   90.00
_cell.angle_gamma   90.00
#
_symmetry.space_group_name_H-M   'P 1'
#
loop_
_entity.id
_entity.type
_entity.pdbx_description
1 polymer ?
#
loop_
_entity_poly.entity_id
_entity_poly.type
_entity_poly.pdbx_seq_one_letter_code
_entity_poly.pdbx_strand_id
1 'polypeptide(L)'
;MANQVTYREYVQELAKELQYHSNGGTNYRRKTAELALMVAESTLNPYLFWERELVSQELFKRLPGLDTDRYNDVSKMLSVVVRDLHNKKNRTQDVQQYVEMKRKKRKPLAFV
;
A
#
# COMPACT_ATOMS: atom_id res chain seq x y z
N MET A 1 14.61 -5.01 18.39
CA MET A 1 13.14 -4.98 18.52
C MET A 1 12.58 -4.47 17.21
N ALA A 2 11.65 -5.20 16.58
CA ALA A 2 11.07 -4.75 15.31
C ALA A 2 10.24 -3.49 15.54
N ASN A 3 10.49 -2.43 14.78
CA ASN A 3 9.67 -1.23 14.83
C ASN A 3 8.34 -1.53 14.14
N GLN A 4 7.26 -1.55 14.94
CA GLN A 4 5.92 -1.85 14.45
C GLN A 4 5.35 -0.70 13.60
N VAL A 5 4.57 -1.05 12.58
CA VAL A 5 3.82 -0.08 11.76
C VAL A 5 2.61 0.38 12.57
N THR A 6 2.48 1.69 12.78
CA THR A 6 1.32 2.24 13.47
C THR A 6 0.15 2.41 12.51
N TYR A 7 -1.07 2.40 13.05
CA TYR A 7 -2.29 2.73 12.31
C TYR A 7 -2.17 4.04 11.53
N ARG A 8 -1.70 5.10 12.20
CA ARG A 8 -1.59 6.44 11.60
C ARG A 8 -0.65 6.46 10.40
N GLU A 9 0.52 5.83 10.51
CA GLU A 9 1.47 5.74 9.38
C GLU A 9 0.87 4.97 8.20
N TYR A 10 0.14 3.89 8.49
CA TYR A 10 -0.50 3.07 7.47
C TYR A 10 -1.57 3.85 6.69
N VAL A 11 -2.50 4.51 7.41
CA VAL A 11 -3.54 5.34 6.79
C VAL A 11 -2.93 6.50 6.02
N GLN A 12 -1.89 7.15 6.55
CA GLN A 12 -1.19 8.24 5.85
C GLN A 12 -0.52 7.77 4.56
N GLU A 13 0.07 6.58 4.53
CA GLU A 13 0.69 6.07 3.30
C GLU A 13 -0.37 5.71 2.24
N LEU A 14 -1.52 5.15 2.64
CA LEU A 14 -2.65 4.92 1.73
C LEU A 14 -3.25 6.24 1.20
N ALA A 15 -3.33 7.28 2.04
CA ALA A 15 -3.76 8.60 1.60
C ALA A 15 -2.83 9.21 0.55
N LYS A 16 -1.51 8.98 0.67
CA LYS A 16 -0.54 9.37 -0.36
C LYS A 16 -0.74 8.61 -1.67
N GLU A 17 -1.05 7.30 -1.62
CA GLU A 17 -1.38 6.51 -2.82
C GLU A 17 -2.64 7.07 -3.52
N LEU A 18 -3.67 7.42 -2.76
CA LEU A 18 -4.88 8.06 -3.30
C LEU A 18 -4.56 9.43 -3.93
N GLN A 19 -3.76 10.25 -3.26
CA GLN A 19 -3.33 11.55 -3.79
C GLN A 19 -2.53 11.39 -5.09
N TYR A 20 -1.59 10.45 -5.12
CA TYR A 20 -0.78 10.14 -6.29
C TYR A 20 -1.67 9.75 -7.49
N HIS A 21 -2.64 8.85 -7.28
CA HIS A 21 -3.56 8.44 -8.34
C HIS A 21 -4.59 9.52 -8.69
N SER A 22 -4.88 10.46 -7.81
CA SER A 22 -5.74 11.61 -8.12
C SER A 22 -5.06 12.61 -9.07
N ASN A 23 -3.73 12.66 -9.07
CA ASN A 23 -2.93 13.60 -9.87
C ASN A 23 -2.45 13.03 -11.22
N GLY A 24 -2.97 11.89 -11.68
CA GLY A 24 -2.57 11.30 -12.97
C GLY A 24 -2.86 9.81 -13.15
N GLY A 25 -3.50 9.16 -12.17
CA GLY A 25 -3.97 7.79 -12.29
C GLY A 25 -5.27 7.69 -13.10
N THR A 26 -5.57 6.49 -13.59
CA THR A 26 -6.88 6.20 -14.19
C THR A 26 -7.97 6.27 -13.12
N ASN A 27 -9.21 6.56 -13.53
CA ASN A 27 -10.38 6.48 -12.64
C ASN A 27 -10.44 5.13 -11.90
N TYR A 28 -10.06 4.05 -12.58
CA TYR A 28 -9.93 2.73 -11.98
C TYR A 28 -8.91 2.73 -10.83
N ARG A 29 -7.67 3.17 -11.04
CA ARG A 29 -6.63 3.17 -9.97
C ARG A 29 -6.99 4.09 -8.81
N ARG A 30 -7.56 5.26 -9.09
CA ARG A 30 -8.07 6.18 -8.05
C ARG A 30 -9.13 5.49 -7.20
N LYS A 31 -10.10 4.81 -7.82
CA LYS A 31 -11.15 4.11 -7.07
C LYS A 31 -10.61 2.96 -6.23
N THR A 32 -9.58 2.23 -6.70
CA THR A 32 -8.91 1.20 -5.89
C THR A 32 -8.29 1.82 -4.64
N ALA A 33 -7.59 2.94 -4.77
CA ALA A 33 -6.95 3.61 -3.64
C ALA A 33 -7.96 4.19 -2.65
N GLU A 34 -9.07 4.73 -3.14
CA GLU A 34 -10.18 5.21 -2.30
C GLU A 34 -10.78 4.07 -1.46
N LEU A 35 -11.06 2.92 -2.10
CA LEU A 35 -11.59 1.76 -1.40
C LEU A 35 -10.59 1.18 -0.38
N ALA A 36 -9.30 1.12 -0.73
CA ALA A 36 -8.25 0.68 0.18
C ALA A 36 -8.17 1.60 1.42
N LEU A 37 -8.20 2.92 1.22
CA LEU A 37 -8.18 3.88 2.32
C LEU A 37 -9.40 3.72 3.22
N MET A 38 -10.61 3.64 2.65
CA MET A 38 -11.86 3.43 3.41
C MET A 38 -11.80 2.16 4.28
N VAL A 39 -11.30 1.06 3.74
CA VAL A 39 -11.18 -0.21 4.48
C VAL A 39 -10.14 -0.10 5.60
N ALA A 40 -9.02 0.57 5.35
CA ALA A 40 -8.00 0.80 6.36
C ALA A 40 -8.49 1.72 7.49
N GLU A 41 -9.22 2.79 7.17
CA GLU A 41 -9.77 3.70 8.17
C GLU A 41 -10.74 3.01 9.14
N SER A 42 -11.51 2.03 8.64
CA SER A 42 -12.40 1.19 9.44
C SER A 42 -11.70 0.04 10.20
N THR A 43 -10.36 -0.02 10.18
CA THR A 43 -9.57 -1.10 10.79
C THR A 43 -8.35 -0.56 11.52
N LEU A 44 -8.38 -0.56 12.85
CA LEU A 44 -7.32 0.04 13.68
C LEU A 44 -5.98 -0.71 13.67
N ASN A 45 -5.94 -1.97 13.22
CA ASN A 45 -4.73 -2.78 13.18
C ASN A 45 -4.25 -3.03 11.74
N PRO A 46 -3.18 -2.36 11.27
CA PRO A 46 -2.62 -2.57 9.93
C PRO A 46 -2.20 -4.01 9.62
N TYR A 47 -1.80 -4.77 10.65
CA TYR A 47 -1.32 -6.14 10.46
C TYR A 47 -2.43 -7.13 10.11
N LEU A 48 -3.70 -6.74 10.23
CA LEU A 48 -4.82 -7.52 9.67
C LEU A 48 -4.74 -7.60 8.14
N PHE A 49 -4.05 -6.64 7.51
CA PHE A 49 -3.81 -6.62 6.08
C PHE A 49 -2.53 -7.32 5.64
N TRP A 50 -1.82 -7.99 6.57
CA TRP A 50 -0.55 -8.63 6.26
C TRP A 50 -0.73 -9.80 5.28
N GLU A 51 -1.76 -10.62 5.47
CA GLU A 51 -2.06 -11.78 4.64
C GLU A 51 -3.18 -11.49 3.65
N ARG A 52 -2.84 -11.51 2.36
CA ARG A 52 -3.73 -11.09 1.26
C ARG A 52 -5.04 -11.90 1.23
N GLU A 53 -4.99 -13.18 1.56
CA GLU A 53 -6.16 -14.07 1.58
C GLU A 53 -7.18 -13.64 2.64
N LEU A 54 -6.70 -13.29 3.84
CA LEU A 54 -7.55 -12.77 4.92
C LEU A 54 -8.16 -11.42 4.54
N VAL A 55 -7.39 -10.57 3.84
CA VAL A 55 -7.90 -9.29 3.33
C VAL A 55 -9.04 -9.51 2.35
N SER A 56 -8.89 -10.42 1.39
CA SER A 56 -9.93 -10.67 0.40
C SER A 56 -11.24 -11.16 1.03
N GLN A 57 -11.18 -12.01 2.06
CA GLN A 57 -12.37 -12.45 2.79
C GLN A 57 -13.05 -11.30 3.53
N GLU A 58 -12.27 -10.42 4.16
CA GLU A 58 -12.81 -9.27 4.88
C GLU A 58 -13.39 -8.20 3.94
N LEU A 59 -12.75 -7.98 2.79
CA LEU A 59 -13.28 -7.10 1.75
C LEU A 59 -14.62 -7.61 1.21
N PHE A 60 -14.76 -8.92 1.01
CA PHE A 60 -16.02 -9.49 0.51
C PHE A 60 -17.20 -9.21 1.45
N LYS A 61 -16.95 -9.20 2.76
CA LYS A 61 -17.96 -8.86 3.76
C LYS A 61 -18.29 -7.35 3.78
N ARG A 62 -17.28 -6.49 3.64
CA ARG A 62 -17.42 -5.03 3.80
C ARG A 62 -17.86 -4.31 2.54
N LEU A 63 -17.50 -4.82 1.37
CA LEU A 63 -17.72 -4.19 0.08
C LEU A 63 -18.40 -5.16 -0.89
N PRO A 64 -19.62 -5.66 -0.57
CA PRO A 64 -20.30 -6.62 -1.43
C PRO A 64 -20.55 -6.03 -2.82
N GLY A 65 -20.42 -6.87 -3.86
CA GLY A 65 -20.74 -6.50 -5.24
C GLY A 65 -19.58 -5.90 -6.05
N LEU A 66 -18.36 -5.84 -5.51
CA LEU A 66 -17.18 -5.56 -6.34
C LEU A 66 -16.86 -6.75 -7.26
N ASP A 67 -16.27 -6.47 -8.42
CA ASP A 67 -15.73 -7.50 -9.28
C ASP A 67 -14.45 -8.12 -8.68
N THR A 68 -14.13 -9.34 -9.12
CA THR A 68 -13.00 -10.12 -8.59
C THR A 68 -11.66 -9.39 -8.77
N ASP A 69 -11.47 -8.69 -9.89
CA ASP A 69 -10.23 -7.96 -10.16
C ASP A 69 -10.07 -6.79 -9.19
N ARG A 70 -11.16 -6.08 -8.91
CA ARG A 70 -11.19 -5.01 -7.93
C ARG A 70 -10.83 -5.51 -6.53
N TYR A 71 -11.43 -6.61 -6.07
CA TYR A 71 -11.06 -7.21 -4.79
C TYR A 71 -9.57 -7.54 -4.74
N ASN A 72 -9.06 -8.17 -5.78
CA ASN A 72 -7.66 -8.55 -5.87
C ASN A 72 -6.71 -7.35 -5.82
N ASP A 73 -7.07 -6.27 -6.48
CA ASP A 73 -6.30 -5.02 -6.50
C ASP A 73 -6.33 -4.29 -5.16
N VAL A 74 -7.50 -4.20 -4.50
CA VAL A 74 -7.61 -3.59 -3.17
C VAL A 74 -6.84 -4.42 -2.13
N SER A 75 -7.00 -5.75 -2.13
CA SER A 75 -6.23 -6.63 -1.24
C SER A 75 -4.73 -6.51 -1.46
N LYS A 76 -4.29 -6.40 -2.72
CA LYS A 76 -2.89 -6.20 -3.06
C LYS A 76 -2.38 -4.86 -2.52
N MET A 77 -3.12 -3.78 -2.72
CA MET A 77 -2.71 -2.46 -2.25
C MET A 77 -2.56 -2.43 -0.72
N LEU A 78 -3.57 -2.91 0.00
CA LEU A 78 -3.55 -2.99 1.46
C LEU A 78 -2.33 -3.78 1.98
N SER A 79 -2.08 -4.97 1.41
CA SER A 79 -0.98 -5.84 1.84
C SER A 79 0.41 -5.32 1.45
N VAL A 80 0.56 -4.73 0.26
CA VAL A 80 1.84 -4.15 -0.18
C VAL A 80 2.22 -2.97 0.70
N VAL A 81 1.28 -2.06 1.01
CA VAL A 81 1.59 -0.87 1.80
C VAL A 81 2.05 -1.22 3.22
N VAL A 82 1.39 -2.17 3.90
CA VAL A 82 1.80 -2.55 5.26
C VAL A 82 3.15 -3.26 5.26
N ARG A 83 3.40 -4.13 4.28
CA ARG A 83 4.69 -4.84 4.12
C ARG A 83 5.80 -3.85 3.77
N ASP A 84 5.54 -2.88 2.92
CA ASP A 84 6.52 -1.86 2.56
C ASP A 84 6.87 -0.96 3.74
N LEU A 85 5.88 -0.51 4.52
CA LEU A 85 6.13 0.25 5.74
C LEU A 85 6.92 -0.58 6.77
N HIS A 86 6.54 -1.84 6.97
CA HIS A 86 7.25 -2.74 7.86
C HIS A 86 8.70 -2.93 7.41
N ASN A 87 8.92 -3.16 6.12
CA ASN A 87 10.26 -3.32 5.57
C ASN A 87 11.06 -2.02 5.67
N LYS A 88 10.46 -0.85 5.40
CA LYS A 88 11.12 0.46 5.57
C LYS A 88 11.58 0.67 7.02
N LYS A 89 10.79 0.24 8.00
CA LYS A 89 11.11 0.37 9.43
C LYS A 89 12.14 -0.62 9.95
N ASN A 90 12.20 -1.82 9.35
CA ASN A 90 13.04 -2.92 9.82
C ASN A 90 14.23 -3.22 8.90
N ARG A 91 14.48 -2.39 7.88
CA ARG A 91 15.70 -2.47 7.08
C ARG A 91 16.91 -2.12 7.94
N THR A 92 17.97 -2.90 7.79
CA THR A 92 19.29 -2.55 8.31
C THR A 92 19.83 -1.33 7.57
N GLN A 93 20.65 -0.52 8.26
CA GLN A 93 21.24 0.71 7.70
C GLN A 93 22.03 0.43 6.41
N ASP A 94 22.74 -0.70 6.33
CA ASP A 94 23.51 -1.09 5.14
C ASP A 94 22.62 -1.29 3.89
N VAL A 95 21.44 -1.88 4.08
CA VAL A 95 20.47 -2.08 3.00
C VAL A 95 19.86 -0.74 2.59
N GLN A 96 19.63 0.16 3.54
CA GLN A 96 19.15 1.52 3.28
C GLN A 96 20.14 2.29 2.38
N GLN A 97 21.41 2.30 2.77
CA GLN A 97 22.49 2.97 2.03
C GLN A 97 22.68 2.38 0.63
N TYR A 98 22.65 1.05 0.50
CA TYR A 98 22.75 0.39 -0.80
C TYR A 98 21.60 0.77 -1.75
N VAL A 99 20.36 0.82 -1.24
CA VAL A 99 19.17 1.22 -2.03
C VAL A 99 19.26 2.68 -2.46
N GLU A 100 19.70 3.57 -1.58
CA GLU A 100 19.91 4.99 -1.90
C GLU A 100 21.00 5.18 -2.97
N MET A 101 22.12 4.47 -2.84
CA MET A 101 23.18 4.46 -3.85
C MET A 101 22.67 4.00 -5.22
N LYS A 102 21.86 2.93 -5.26
CA LYS A 102 21.26 2.45 -6.52
C LYS A 102 20.23 3.42 -7.10
N ARG A 103 19.41 4.06 -6.27
CA ARG A 103 18.46 5.10 -6.72
C ARG A 103 19.17 6.29 -7.33
N LYS A 104 20.24 6.79 -6.70
CA LYS A 104 21.08 7.88 -7.24
C LYS A 104 21.76 7.52 -8.57
N LYS A 105 22.08 6.24 -8.78
CA LYS A 105 22.71 5.73 -10.02
C LYS A 105 21.73 5.45 -11.16
N ARG A 106 20.41 5.47 -10.93
CA ARG A 106 19.43 5.32 -12.02
C ARG A 106 19.37 6.62 -12.82
N LYS A 107 19.84 6.59 -14.07
CA LYS A 107 19.59 7.67 -15.02
C LYS A 107 18.07 7.80 -15.24
N PRO A 108 17.52 9.02 -15.31
CA PRO A 108 16.12 9.20 -15.69
C PRO A 108 15.93 8.58 -17.08
N LEU A 109 14.82 7.86 -17.25
CA LEU A 109 14.41 7.37 -18.57
C LEU A 109 14.06 8.60 -19.41
N ALA A 110 14.98 9.00 -20.28
CA ALA A 110 14.71 9.97 -21.32
C ALA A 110 13.92 9.23 -22.41
N PHE A 111 12.67 9.63 -22.62
CA PHE A 111 11.94 9.25 -23.83
C PHE A 111 12.42 10.19 -24.94
N VAL A 112 13.07 9.61 -25.96
CA VAL A 112 13.45 10.30 -27.21
C VAL A 112 12.25 10.28 -28.14
#